data_AF-A0A5R2NAD4-F1
#
_entry.id   AF-A0A5R2NAD4-F1
#
_cell.length_a   1.000
_cell.length_b   1.000
_cell.length_c   1.000
_cell.angle_alpha   90.00
_cell.angle_beta   90.00
_cell.angle_gamma   90.00
#
_symmetry.space_group_name_H-M   'P 1'
#
loop_
_entity.id
_entity.type
_entity.pdbx_description
1 polymer ?
#
loop_
_entity_poly.entity_id
_entity_poly.type
_entity_poly.pdbx_seq_one_letter_code
_entity_poly.pdbx_strand_id
1 'polypeptide(L)'
;MRLTGKSALITGSARGIGRAFAEAYVREGATVAIADINLDAARKTAAEIGDHAYALKLDVTDQASIDAAVKAVESRTGGLDILINNAALFD
;
A
#
# COMPACT_ATOMS: atom_id res chain seq x y z
N MET A 1 -19.06 -0.66 -4.09
CA MET A 1 -17.97 0.31 -3.89
C MET A 1 -18.17 0.98 -2.55
N ARG A 2 -17.60 0.38 -1.50
CA ARG A 2 -17.72 0.80 -0.10
C ARG A 2 -16.61 1.77 0.33
N LEU A 3 -15.52 1.85 -0.43
CA LEU A 3 -14.32 2.60 -0.11
C LEU A 3 -14.03 3.70 -1.15
N THR A 4 -15.05 4.12 -1.90
CA THR A 4 -14.91 5.15 -2.94
C THR A 4 -14.23 6.40 -2.38
N GLY A 5 -13.13 6.80 -3.01
CA GLY A 5 -12.38 8.01 -2.66
C GLY A 5 -11.51 7.87 -1.40
N LYS A 6 -11.41 6.69 -0.80
CA LYS A 6 -10.52 6.42 0.33
C LYS A 6 -9.09 6.17 -0.12
N SER A 7 -8.13 6.64 0.66
CA SER A 7 -6.71 6.32 0.52
C SER A 7 -6.29 5.27 1.55
N ALA A 8 -5.64 4.20 1.07
CA ALA A 8 -5.15 3.12 1.93
C ALA A 8 -3.65 2.87 1.77
N LEU A 9 -2.97 2.64 2.89
CA LEU A 9 -1.60 2.16 2.96
C LEU A 9 -1.59 0.74 3.53
N ILE A 10 -1.09 -0.23 2.78
CA ILE A 10 -1.03 -1.64 3.21
C ILE A 10 0.43 -2.08 3.21
N THR A 11 0.98 -2.37 4.39
CA THR A 11 2.38 -2.79 4.52
C THR A 11 2.57 -4.27 4.15
N GLY A 12 3.69 -4.62 3.52
CA GLY A 12 3.98 -5.99 3.08
C GLY A 12 3.01 -6.50 2.01
N SER A 13 2.53 -5.62 1.12
CA SER A 13 1.45 -5.91 0.18
C SER A 13 1.88 -6.28 -1.23
N ALA A 14 3.18 -6.48 -1.48
CA ALA A 14 3.62 -6.98 -2.78
C ALA A 14 3.21 -8.45 -3.04
N ARG A 15 2.78 -9.20 -2.02
CA ARG A 15 2.36 -10.61 -2.13
C ARG A 15 1.40 -11.02 -1.03
N GLY A 16 0.88 -12.25 -1.15
CA GLY A 16 0.13 -12.92 -0.09
C GLY A 16 -1.14 -12.16 0.34
N ILE A 17 -1.40 -12.16 1.64
CA ILE A 17 -2.60 -11.57 2.25
C ILE A 17 -2.67 -10.06 1.98
N GLY A 18 -1.55 -9.34 2.12
CA GLY A 18 -1.51 -7.90 1.84
C GLY A 18 -1.89 -7.54 0.40
N ARG A 19 -1.46 -8.35 -0.58
CA ARG A 19 -1.89 -8.20 -1.97
C ARG A 19 -3.39 -8.44 -2.14
N ALA A 20 -3.93 -9.49 -1.52
CA ALA A 20 -5.36 -9.78 -1.58
C ALA A 20 -6.22 -8.64 -0.99
N PHE A 21 -5.76 -8.00 0.09
CA PHE A 21 -6.40 -6.79 0.61
C PHE A 21 -6.32 -5.63 -0.38
N ALA A 22 -5.16 -5.39 -1.00
CA ALA A 22 -5.01 -4.32 -1.98
C ALA A 22 -5.95 -4.49 -3.17
N GLU A 23 -6.03 -5.70 -3.73
CA GLU A 23 -6.96 -6.05 -4.82
C GLU A 23 -8.42 -5.81 -4.40
N ALA A 24 -8.79 -6.22 -3.18
CA ALA A 24 -10.15 -6.02 -2.67
C ALA A 24 -10.48 -4.53 -2.46
N TYR A 25 -9.53 -3.75 -1.97
CA TYR A 25 -9.72 -2.33 -1.69
C TYR A 25 -9.84 -1.52 -2.97
N VAL A 26 -9.02 -1.83 -3.98
CA VAL A 26 -9.14 -1.23 -5.32
C VAL A 26 -10.50 -1.57 -5.94
N ARG A 27 -10.97 -2.83 -5.87
CA ARG A 27 -12.33 -3.19 -6.33
C ARG A 27 -13.44 -2.42 -5.62
N GLU A 28 -13.21 -2.00 -4.38
CA GLU A 28 -14.17 -1.23 -3.60
C GLU A 28 -14.07 0.30 -3.79
N GLY A 29 -13.15 0.76 -4.64
CA GLY A 29 -13.01 2.18 -5.05
C GLY A 29 -11.95 2.97 -4.27
N ALA A 30 -11.08 2.30 -3.51
CA ALA A 30 -9.97 2.95 -2.83
C ALA A 30 -8.77 3.14 -3.75
N THR A 31 -7.96 4.17 -3.48
CA THR A 31 -6.59 4.27 -4.00
C THR A 31 -5.64 3.64 -2.98
N VAL A 32 -4.79 2.70 -3.40
CA VAL A 32 -4.00 1.85 -2.51
C VAL A 32 -2.50 1.99 -2.78
N ALA A 33 -1.75 2.31 -1.73
CA ALA A 33 -0.29 2.20 -1.71
C ALA A 33 0.12 0.74 -1.44
N ILE A 34 0.75 0.12 -2.43
CA ILE A 34 1.42 -1.18 -2.32
C ILE A 34 2.77 -0.95 -1.65
N ALA A 35 2.80 -0.98 -0.32
CA ALA A 35 4.01 -0.73 0.45
C ALA A 35 4.77 -2.02 0.77
N ASP A 36 6.02 -2.08 0.34
CA ASP A 36 6.89 -3.24 0.55
C ASP A 36 8.36 -2.84 0.62
N ILE A 37 9.17 -3.64 1.33
CA ILE A 37 10.62 -3.45 1.34
C ILE A 37 11.21 -3.82 -0.03
N ASN A 38 10.59 -4.70 -0.82
CA ASN A 38 10.99 -4.93 -2.19
C ASN A 38 10.21 -4.04 -3.15
N LEU A 39 10.82 -2.91 -3.55
CA LEU A 39 10.16 -1.94 -4.44
C LEU A 39 9.80 -2.51 -5.81
N ASP A 40 10.61 -3.41 -6.37
CA ASP A 40 10.32 -3.98 -7.69
C ASP A 40 9.14 -4.94 -7.63
N ALA A 41 9.01 -5.70 -6.55
CA ALA A 41 7.83 -6.54 -6.30
C ALA A 41 6.56 -5.68 -6.09
N ALA A 42 6.68 -4.56 -5.38
CA ALA A 42 5.59 -3.61 -5.21
C ALA A 42 5.16 -2.97 -6.55
N ARG A 43 6.12 -2.57 -7.40
CA ARG A 43 5.87 -2.03 -8.75
C ARG A 43 5.15 -3.02 -9.64
N LYS A 44 5.63 -4.27 -9.67
CA LYS A 44 4.98 -5.35 -10.41
C LYS A 44 3.53 -5.53 -9.95
N THR A 45 3.31 -5.62 -8.64
CA THR A 45 1.97 -5.83 -8.08
C THR A 45 1.04 -4.65 -8.34
N ALA A 46 1.51 -3.42 -8.17
CA ALA A 46 0.72 -2.22 -8.49
C ALA A 46 0.30 -2.20 -9.97
N ALA A 47 1.22 -2.52 -10.89
CA ALA A 47 0.91 -2.60 -12.32
C ALA A 47 -0.10 -3.71 -12.65
N GLU A 48 -0.03 -4.86 -11.97
CA GLU A 48 -0.98 -5.96 -12.12
C GLU A 48 -2.37 -5.63 -11.57
N ILE A 49 -2.47 -4.80 -10.52
CA ILE A 49 -3.76 -4.37 -9.93
C ILE A 49 -4.42 -3.26 -10.76
N GLY A 50 -3.64 -2.32 -11.30
CA GLY A 50 -4.11 -1.24 -12.17
C GLY A 50 -4.08 0.15 -11.55
N ASP A 51 -4.76 1.11 -12.18
CA ASP A 51 -4.55 2.56 -12.00
C ASP A 51 -4.76 3.11 -10.59
N HIS A 52 -5.55 2.40 -9.75
CA HIS A 52 -5.80 2.79 -8.36
C HIS A 52 -4.79 2.18 -7.38
N ALA A 53 -3.79 1.43 -7.84
CA ALA A 53 -2.69 0.94 -7.04
C ALA A 53 -1.38 1.62 -7.43
N TYR A 54 -0.52 1.87 -6.44
CA TYR A 54 0.82 2.37 -6.71
C TYR A 54 1.86 1.84 -5.75
N ALA A 55 3.07 1.64 -6.26
CA ALA A 55 4.16 1.12 -5.46
C ALA A 55 4.75 2.18 -4.53
N LEU A 56 5.09 1.75 -3.33
CA LEU A 56 5.77 2.55 -2.32
C LEU A 56 6.84 1.70 -1.64
N LYS A 57 8.08 2.21 -1.57
CA LYS A 57 9.13 1.54 -0.78
C LYS A 57 8.86 1.84 0.69
N LEU A 58 8.80 0.80 1.52
CA LEU A 58 8.65 0.94 2.96
C LEU A 58 9.43 -0.17 3.69
N ASP A 59 10.35 0.24 4.54
CA ASP A 59 10.86 -0.57 5.65
C ASP A 59 10.13 -0.15 6.93
N VAL A 60 9.36 -1.05 7.53
CA VAL A 60 8.55 -0.77 8.73
C VAL A 60 9.39 -0.72 10.02
N THR A 61 10.70 -1.00 9.93
CA THR A 61 11.64 -0.93 11.07
C THR A 61 12.45 0.37 11.09
N ASP A 62 12.41 1.15 10.00
CA ASP A 62 13.14 2.41 9.85
C ASP A 62 12.19 3.61 9.91
N GLN A 63 12.39 4.48 10.91
CA GLN A 63 11.55 5.67 11.12
C GLN A 63 11.57 6.62 9.92
N ALA A 64 12.73 6.82 9.30
CA ALA A 64 12.84 7.72 8.15
C ALA A 64 12.04 7.16 6.95
N SER A 65 12.10 5.84 6.74
CA SER A 65 11.26 5.17 5.73
C SER A 65 9.77 5.29 6.03
N ILE A 66 9.35 5.20 7.30
CA ILE A 66 7.94 5.36 7.70
C ILE A 66 7.46 6.78 7.40
N ASP A 67 8.20 7.79 7.84
CA ASP A 67 7.84 9.20 7.66
C ASP A 67 7.74 9.56 6.16
N ALA A 68 8.70 9.07 5.36
CA ALA A 68 8.69 9.26 3.91
C ALA A 68 7.49 8.58 3.24
N ALA A 69 7.10 7.38 3.69
CA ALA A 69 5.97 6.64 3.13
C ALA A 69 4.64 7.35 3.41
N VAL A 70 4.42 7.81 4.66
CA VAL A 70 3.20 8.56 5.02
C VAL A 70 3.11 9.84 4.20
N LYS A 71 4.19 10.62 4.12
CA LYS A 71 4.24 11.86 3.33
C LYS A 71 3.97 11.61 1.85
N ALA A 72 4.46 10.49 1.29
CA ALA A 72 4.22 10.13 -0.10
C ALA A 72 2.74 9.79 -0.36
N VAL A 73 2.06 9.13 0.59
CA VAL A 73 0.61 8.89 0.51
C VAL A 73 -0.14 10.22 0.57
N GLU A 74 0.13 11.05 1.58
CA GLU A 74 -0.51 12.37 1.73
C GLU A 74 -0.34 13.25 0.49
N SER A 75 0.87 13.29 -0.07
CA SER A 75 1.17 14.09 -1.27
C SER A 75 0.40 13.60 -2.50
N ARG A 76 0.09 12.30 -2.58
CA ARG A 76 -0.58 11.70 -3.73
C ARG A 76 -2.10 11.72 -3.64
N THR A 77 -2.65 11.47 -2.46
CA THR A 77 -4.09 11.28 -2.26
C THR A 77 -4.74 12.38 -1.43
N GLY A 78 -3.96 13.34 -0.91
CA GLY A 78 -4.44 14.41 -0.04
C GLY A 78 -4.62 14.00 1.43
N GLY A 79 -4.30 12.75 1.78
CA GLY A 79 -4.42 12.20 3.13
C GLY A 79 -4.41 10.68 3.15
N LEU A 80 -4.30 10.09 4.35
CA LEU A 80 -4.35 8.66 4.61
C LEU A 80 -5.59 8.33 5.45
N ASP A 81 -6.56 7.58 4.89
CA ASP A 81 -7.77 7.17 5.63
C ASP A 81 -7.59 5.83 6.34
N ILE A 82 -6.88 4.88 5.72
CA ILE A 82 -6.82 3.49 6.17
C ILE A 82 -5.38 2.98 6.18
N LEU A 83 -4.93 2.49 7.33
CA LEU A 83 -3.66 1.79 7.48
C LEU A 83 -3.91 0.32 7.80
N ILE A 84 -3.27 -0.58 7.04
CA ILE A 84 -3.23 -2.02 7.35
C ILE A 84 -1.78 -2.44 7.59
N ASN A 85 -1.47 -2.72 8.85
CA ASN A 85 -0.18 -3.28 9.26
C ASN A 85 -0.16 -4.79 9.01
N ASN A 86 0.17 -5.19 7.78
CA ASN A 86 0.23 -6.59 7.35
C ASN A 86 1.67 -7.13 7.26
N ALA A 87 2.69 -6.28 7.10
CA ALA A 87 4.08 -6.71 7.10
C ALA A 87 4.42 -7.45 8.40
N ALA A 88 4.88 -8.70 8.26
CA ALA A 88 5.20 -9.57 9.38
C ALA A 88 6.30 -10.57 8.99
N LEU A 89 6.97 -11.10 10.01
CA LEU A 89 7.88 -12.23 9.91
C LEU A 89 7.40 -13.29 10.92
N PHE A 90 7.59 -14.55 10.57
CA PHE A 90 7.35 -15.71 11.42
C PHE A 90 8.55 -16.64 11.26
N ASP A 91 9.01 -17.23 12.36
CA ASP A 91 10.17 -18.11 12.44
C ASP A 91 9.81 -19.60 12.27
#